data_AF-A0A929ZSH6-F1
#
_entry.id   AF-A0A929ZSH6-F1
#
_cell.length_a   1.000
_cell.length_b   1.000
_cell.length_c   1.000
_cell.angle_alpha   90.00
_cell.angle_beta   90.00
_cell.angle_gamma   90.00
#
_symmetry.space_group_name_H-M   'P 1'
#
loop_
_entity.id
_entity.type
_entity.pdbx_description
1 polymer ?
#
loop_
_entity_poly.entity_id
_entity_poly.type
_entity_poly.pdbx_seq_one_letter_code
_entity_poly.pdbx_strand_id
1 'polypeptide(L)'
;MSNVSTLEEIKGLLPDNNNGEITEAKLRESFEKTFSELDRKADSSRIESVERVLPLVATKEELKAVEDKINSGGSTPVPSVNNKLAGKKISFIGDSITSWGESTNNEYTPAKGYAYEDVWTAQLLSLTGGVKATLDGRAGSRVTGIDGDAFAFSRTKVVAQDSDFIFIFMGANDQRALNVPTTGVPLGEIKDKTSLGDITNVNNPNLKKFTEAYQLALENMLPYYKKSQIILMTPLRSFHEGSTDDQNKDSDKLAERIIDIAKMYGIKWIDMREVGITKYNHGIYFYDGLHPNKRGHRLIAEYVTSKMLEFGTVGKLEASDYYTKTQIDEKLKALPKGNTPTPSGNMVIGGANLFKNTALPLLSPNNPSPSENTGTSAVMSDATGSFVRYTPVSHQVVGVYGFKMEGIVAGTHSRSMDFRHSHTGNVTIWGQSIPPNVWTRVKQEAFNLDSSWMGAFTSDVQGVAVDIRNFKLEKGTKATDWTPHISEYNLGISDTMVDTVLPWTHDLEVVAETNGANDRVIYKLPRIESFAEILEFRLIQRSGTVTEIKGLKVITTSTGRKGIPLKAAEIGDPVKVYIKALLK
;
A
#
# COMPACT_ATOMS: atom_id res chain seq x y z
N MET A 1 -13.96 34.25 -52.55
CA MET A 1 -12.78 33.54 -53.11
C MET A 1 -11.62 33.81 -52.17
N SER A 2 -10.96 32.89 -51.49
CA SER A 2 -11.12 31.45 -51.27
C SER A 2 -10.48 31.17 -49.90
N ASN A 3 -11.13 30.35 -49.06
CA ASN A 3 -10.56 29.83 -47.83
C ASN A 3 -9.31 29.01 -48.15
N VAL A 4 -8.15 29.52 -47.76
CA VAL A 4 -6.93 28.72 -47.68
C VAL A 4 -7.07 27.86 -46.43
N SER A 5 -7.11 26.54 -46.61
CA SER A 5 -7.24 25.62 -45.48
C SER A 5 -5.93 25.61 -44.69
N THR A 6 -6.04 25.37 -43.39
CA THR A 6 -4.95 25.22 -42.43
C THR A 6 -3.87 24.20 -42.87
N LEU A 7 -4.17 23.38 -43.88
CA LEU A 7 -3.26 22.43 -44.50
C LEU A 7 -2.19 23.08 -45.39
N GLU A 8 -2.49 24.22 -46.03
CA GLU A 8 -1.55 24.94 -46.90
C GLU A 8 -0.53 25.75 -46.09
N GLU A 9 -0.92 26.29 -44.93
CA GLU A 9 0.04 26.91 -43.99
C GLU A 9 1.01 25.89 -43.38
N ILE A 10 0.55 24.66 -43.12
CA ILE A 10 1.40 23.57 -42.62
C ILE A 10 2.41 23.11 -43.69
N LYS A 11 2.01 23.12 -44.97
CA LYS A 11 2.93 22.78 -46.08
C LYS A 11 4.02 23.84 -46.31
N GLY A 12 3.80 25.09 -45.90
CA GLY A 12 4.83 26.15 -45.94
C GLY A 12 5.90 26.04 -44.85
N LEU A 13 5.66 25.25 -43.80
CA LEU A 13 6.58 25.10 -42.65
C LEU A 13 7.53 23.90 -42.77
N LEU A 14 7.43 23.10 -43.84
CA LEU A 14 8.34 21.99 -44.11
C LEU A 14 9.12 22.29 -45.40
N PRO A 15 10.47 22.28 -45.38
CA PRO A 15 11.26 22.48 -46.59
C PRO A 15 10.98 21.35 -47.58
N ASP A 16 10.75 21.72 -48.84
CA ASP A 16 10.42 20.80 -49.92
C ASP A 16 11.59 19.83 -50.14
N ASN A 17 11.41 18.55 -49.75
CA ASN A 17 12.46 17.52 -49.80
C ASN A 17 12.39 16.67 -51.09
N ASN A 18 11.93 17.26 -52.18
CA ASN A 18 11.79 16.55 -53.46
C ASN A 18 13.14 16.19 -54.12
N ASN A 19 14.27 16.69 -53.59
CA ASN A 19 15.62 16.37 -54.06
C ASN A 19 16.44 15.49 -53.10
N GLY A 20 15.86 15.01 -52.00
CA GLY A 20 16.51 14.05 -51.09
C GLY A 20 17.68 14.58 -50.26
N GLU A 21 17.80 15.89 -50.05
CA GLU A 21 18.95 16.50 -49.34
C GLU A 21 18.82 16.47 -47.81
N ILE A 22 17.64 16.15 -47.25
CA ILE A 22 17.44 15.98 -45.81
C ILE A 22 17.29 14.50 -45.48
N THR A 23 18.36 13.91 -44.94
CA THR A 23 18.38 12.55 -44.43
C THR A 23 17.71 12.47 -43.06
N GLU A 24 17.17 11.30 -42.69
CA GLU A 24 16.54 11.05 -41.37
C GLU A 24 17.46 11.46 -40.21
N ALA A 25 18.78 11.31 -40.38
CA ALA A 25 19.78 11.74 -39.42
C ALA A 25 19.78 13.26 -39.17
N LYS A 26 19.65 14.08 -40.23
CA LYS A 26 19.57 15.55 -40.09
C LYS A 26 18.25 15.98 -39.46
N LEU A 27 17.16 15.27 -39.75
CA LEU A 27 15.86 15.48 -39.11
C LEU A 27 15.91 15.17 -37.60
N ARG A 28 16.55 14.06 -37.20
CA ARG A 28 16.79 13.74 -35.79
C ARG A 28 17.64 14.80 -35.09
N GLU A 29 18.71 15.27 -35.74
CA GLU A 29 19.57 16.32 -35.18
C GLU A 29 18.81 17.66 -34.99
N SER A 30 17.90 18.01 -35.91
CA SER A 30 17.03 19.17 -35.76
C SER A 30 16.02 19.01 -34.62
N PHE A 31 15.45 17.81 -34.42
CA PHE A 31 14.57 17.55 -33.29
C PHE A 31 15.33 17.57 -31.96
N GLU A 32 16.52 16.97 -31.87
CA GLU A 32 17.36 17.00 -30.67
C GLU A 32 17.79 18.42 -30.29
N LYS A 33 18.14 19.27 -31.28
CA LYS A 33 18.40 20.70 -31.04
C LYS A 33 17.14 21.44 -30.55
N THR A 34 15.97 21.10 -31.08
CA THR A 34 14.70 21.71 -30.66
C THR A 34 14.32 21.32 -29.24
N PHE A 35 14.51 20.05 -28.86
CA PHE A 35 14.28 19.59 -27.48
C PHE A 35 15.30 20.17 -26.51
N SER A 36 16.57 20.30 -26.92
CA SER A 36 17.61 20.96 -26.10
C SER A 36 17.34 22.46 -25.90
N GLU A 37 16.78 23.16 -26.90
CA GLU A 37 16.33 24.56 -26.78
C GLU A 37 15.09 24.70 -25.87
N LEU A 38 14.18 23.73 -25.89
CA LEU A 38 13.02 23.67 -24.99
C LEU A 38 13.45 23.44 -23.54
N ASP A 39 14.40 22.54 -23.30
CA ASP A 39 14.98 22.29 -21.98
C ASP A 39 15.76 23.52 -21.47
N ARG A 40 16.53 24.18 -22.35
CA ARG A 40 17.24 25.44 -22.03
C ARG A 40 16.29 26.58 -21.66
N LYS A 41 15.13 26.69 -22.32
CA LYS A 41 14.08 27.68 -21.99
C LYS A 41 13.33 27.32 -20.71
N ALA A 42 13.12 26.04 -20.44
CA ALA A 42 12.55 25.58 -19.17
C ALA A 42 13.47 25.93 -17.99
N ASP A 43 14.79 25.76 -18.13
CA ASP A 43 15.78 26.17 -17.13
C ASP A 43 15.91 27.69 -17.00
N SER A 44 15.85 28.44 -18.10
CA SER A 44 15.90 29.92 -18.07
C SER A 44 14.67 30.52 -17.37
N SER A 45 13.48 29.91 -17.53
CA SER A 45 12.25 30.34 -16.87
C SER A 45 12.22 30.03 -15.35
N ARG A 46 12.98 29.02 -14.92
CA ARG A 46 13.25 28.76 -13.49
C ARG A 46 14.22 29.77 -12.89
N ILE A 47 15.15 30.34 -13.68
CA ILE A 47 16.09 31.36 -13.19
C ILE A 47 15.42 32.74 -13.05
N GLU A 48 14.59 33.16 -14.02
CA GLU A 48 13.90 34.47 -13.93
C GLU A 48 12.83 34.55 -12.82
N SER A 49 12.25 33.41 -12.40
CA SER A 49 11.29 33.39 -11.29
C SER A 49 11.94 33.44 -9.90
N VAL A 50 13.25 33.16 -9.80
CA VAL A 50 14.02 33.23 -8.55
C VAL A 50 14.55 34.64 -8.27
N GLU A 51 14.68 35.52 -9.27
CA GLU A 51 15.22 36.87 -9.10
C GLU A 51 14.24 37.91 -8.50
N ARG A 52 12.95 37.60 -8.32
CA ARG A 52 11.94 38.62 -7.94
C ARG A 52 11.37 38.58 -6.53
N VAL A 53 11.89 37.75 -5.62
CA VAL A 53 11.43 37.74 -4.21
C VAL A 53 12.59 37.69 -3.21
N LEU A 54 12.94 38.89 -2.73
CA LEU A 54 13.51 39.27 -1.43
C LEU A 54 15.03 39.08 -1.16
N PRO A 55 15.63 40.05 -0.43
CA PRO A 55 17.07 40.20 -0.25
C PRO A 55 17.58 39.44 0.97
N LEU A 56 18.68 38.71 0.81
CA LEU A 56 19.73 38.43 1.80
C LEU A 56 20.72 37.47 1.10
N VAL A 57 21.61 38.04 0.30
CA VAL A 57 22.54 37.31 -0.56
C VAL A 57 23.76 36.89 0.27
N ALA A 58 23.97 35.58 0.38
CA ALA A 58 25.29 35.00 0.65
C ALA A 58 26.27 35.42 -0.46
N THR A 59 27.49 35.77 -0.08
CA THR A 59 28.50 36.38 -0.95
C THR A 59 28.89 35.50 -2.14
N LYS A 60 29.43 36.11 -3.20
CA LYS A 60 29.88 35.40 -4.42
C LYS A 60 30.92 34.31 -4.13
N GLU A 61 31.74 34.47 -3.10
CA GLU A 61 32.68 33.44 -2.65
C GLU A 61 31.97 32.22 -2.03
N GLU A 62 30.86 32.42 -1.31
CA GLU A 62 30.07 31.35 -0.69
C GLU A 62 29.29 30.55 -1.75
N LEU A 63 28.79 31.22 -2.78
CA LEU A 63 28.12 30.56 -3.91
C LEU A 63 29.11 29.78 -4.78
N LYS A 64 30.33 30.32 -5.00
CA LYS A 64 31.39 29.63 -5.75
C LYS A 64 31.93 28.39 -5.01
N ALA A 65 32.03 28.44 -3.68
CA ALA A 65 32.38 27.28 -2.86
C ALA A 65 31.31 26.16 -2.89
N VAL A 66 30.06 26.51 -3.13
CA VAL A 66 28.95 25.55 -3.34
C VAL A 66 28.99 24.98 -4.76
N GLU A 67 29.27 25.81 -5.76
CA GLU A 67 29.40 25.39 -7.16
C GLU A 67 30.62 24.46 -7.38
N ASP A 68 31.75 24.76 -6.75
CA ASP A 68 32.95 23.90 -6.77
C ASP A 68 32.72 22.57 -6.03
N LYS A 69 31.81 22.54 -5.04
CA LYS A 69 31.35 21.31 -4.35
C LYS A 69 30.42 20.46 -5.21
N ILE A 70 29.63 21.08 -6.09
CA ILE A 70 28.70 20.39 -7.00
C ILE A 70 29.47 19.83 -8.21
N ASN A 71 30.47 20.55 -8.71
CA ASN A 71 31.25 20.16 -9.89
C ASN A 71 32.39 19.17 -9.59
N SER A 72 32.80 19.01 -8.32
CA SER A 72 33.83 18.04 -7.90
C SER A 72 33.26 16.67 -7.54
N GLY A 73 32.42 16.07 -8.40
CA GLY A 73 32.17 14.62 -8.43
C GLY A 73 31.70 13.92 -7.14
N GLY A 74 31.22 14.67 -6.14
CA GLY A 74 30.59 14.10 -4.96
C GLY A 74 29.18 13.68 -5.30
N SER A 75 28.98 12.38 -5.56
CA SER A 75 27.68 11.75 -5.77
C SER A 75 26.60 12.37 -4.87
N THR A 76 25.60 12.99 -5.48
CA THR A 76 24.32 13.27 -4.82
C THR A 76 23.81 11.94 -4.26
N PRO A 77 23.47 11.85 -2.95
CA PRO A 77 22.92 10.62 -2.41
C PRO A 77 21.56 10.39 -3.05
N VAL A 78 21.51 9.42 -3.96
CA VAL A 78 20.27 8.81 -4.42
C VAL A 78 19.59 8.24 -3.16
N PRO A 79 18.29 8.50 -2.92
CA PRO A 79 17.60 7.91 -1.78
C PRO A 79 17.61 6.38 -1.93
N SER A 80 18.47 5.71 -1.17
CA SER A 80 18.48 4.25 -1.07
C SER A 80 17.47 3.83 -0.01
N VAL A 81 16.44 3.10 -0.42
CA VAL A 81 15.57 2.38 0.51
C VAL A 81 16.45 1.40 1.30
N ASN A 82 16.76 1.68 2.56
CA ASN A 82 17.50 0.75 3.42
C ASN A 82 16.60 -0.40 3.90
N ASN A 83 16.03 -1.12 2.95
CA ASN A 83 15.44 -2.42 3.19
C ASN A 83 16.56 -3.43 3.47
N LYS A 84 16.90 -3.61 4.76
CA LYS A 84 18.02 -4.50 5.16
C LYS A 84 17.71 -5.99 4.95
N LEU A 85 16.47 -6.35 4.60
CA LEU A 85 16.10 -7.69 4.17
C LEU A 85 16.26 -7.89 2.65
N ALA A 86 16.35 -6.81 1.86
CA ALA A 86 16.54 -6.93 0.42
C ALA A 86 17.85 -7.67 0.11
N GLY A 87 17.78 -8.70 -0.73
CA GLY A 87 18.92 -9.53 -1.09
C GLY A 87 19.44 -10.45 0.03
N LYS A 88 18.83 -10.46 1.22
CA LYS A 88 19.23 -11.32 2.34
C LYS A 88 18.69 -12.73 2.18
N LYS A 89 19.47 -13.71 2.62
CA LYS A 89 19.08 -15.12 2.66
C LYS A 89 18.17 -15.37 3.85
N ILE A 90 16.91 -15.67 3.59
CA ILE A 90 15.90 -15.90 4.62
C ILE A 90 15.49 -17.37 4.61
N SER A 91 15.61 -18.01 5.77
CA SER A 91 15.14 -19.37 6.01
C SER A 91 13.94 -19.40 6.95
N PHE A 92 13.11 -20.42 6.77
CA PHE A 92 11.88 -20.62 7.51
C PHE A 92 11.85 -22.04 8.07
N ILE A 93 11.59 -22.16 9.37
CA ILE A 93 11.29 -23.41 10.05
C ILE A 93 9.88 -23.28 10.61
N GLY A 94 9.00 -24.21 10.25
CA GLY A 94 7.63 -24.18 10.76
C GLY A 94 6.87 -25.50 10.61
N ASP A 95 5.60 -25.47 10.97
CA ASP A 95 4.70 -26.62 10.87
C ASP A 95 3.85 -26.58 9.58
N SER A 96 2.62 -27.09 9.61
CA SER A 96 1.69 -27.06 8.48
C SER A 96 1.46 -25.64 7.97
N ILE A 97 1.40 -24.64 8.86
CA ILE A 97 1.15 -23.22 8.51
C ILE A 97 2.26 -22.66 7.59
N THR A 98 3.47 -23.23 7.65
CA THR A 98 4.64 -22.80 6.87
C THR A 98 4.98 -23.76 5.73
N SER A 99 4.31 -24.92 5.65
CA SER A 99 4.60 -25.96 4.66
C SER A 99 4.23 -25.53 3.24
N TRP A 100 5.01 -25.98 2.24
CA TRP A 100 4.69 -25.77 0.83
C TRP A 100 5.39 -26.82 -0.03
N GLY A 101 4.71 -27.31 -1.06
CA GLY A 101 5.30 -28.11 -2.12
C GLY A 101 4.36 -29.21 -2.61
N GLU A 102 4.85 -30.05 -3.53
CA GLU A 102 4.01 -31.06 -4.20
C GLU A 102 3.75 -32.33 -3.36
N SER A 103 4.45 -32.51 -2.24
CA SER A 103 4.20 -33.64 -1.33
C SER A 103 2.80 -33.55 -0.71
N THR A 104 2.09 -34.67 -0.64
CA THR A 104 0.80 -34.80 0.06
C THR A 104 0.92 -34.52 1.57
N ASN A 105 2.14 -34.55 2.11
CA ASN A 105 2.42 -34.22 3.52
C ASN A 105 2.52 -32.71 3.77
N ASN A 106 2.43 -31.87 2.73
CA ASN A 106 2.33 -30.44 2.88
C ASN A 106 0.86 -30.02 3.02
N GLU A 107 0.63 -29.01 3.84
CA GLU A 107 -0.70 -28.43 3.99
C GLU A 107 -1.08 -27.63 2.75
N TYR A 108 -0.12 -26.89 2.18
CA TYR A 108 -0.33 -26.06 0.99
C TYR A 108 0.34 -26.69 -0.22
N THR A 109 -0.49 -27.12 -1.16
CA THR A 109 -0.08 -27.80 -2.40
C THR A 109 -0.87 -27.26 -3.60
N PRO A 110 -0.35 -27.42 -4.82
CA PRO A 110 -1.11 -27.16 -6.04
C PRO A 110 -2.43 -27.95 -6.10
N ALA A 111 -2.44 -29.20 -5.62
CA ALA A 111 -3.64 -30.04 -5.60
C ALA A 111 -4.75 -29.49 -4.68
N LYS A 112 -4.37 -28.74 -3.63
CA LYS A 112 -5.31 -28.02 -2.75
C LYS A 112 -5.62 -26.59 -3.23
N GLY A 113 -5.19 -26.23 -4.44
CA GLY A 113 -5.48 -24.93 -5.06
C GLY A 113 -4.56 -23.78 -4.64
N TYR A 114 -3.41 -24.06 -4.04
CA TYR A 114 -2.41 -23.06 -3.65
C TYR A 114 -1.25 -23.01 -4.65
N ALA A 115 -0.79 -21.80 -4.96
CA ALA A 115 0.51 -21.53 -5.56
C ALA A 115 1.51 -21.12 -4.47
N TYR A 116 2.82 -21.12 -4.77
CA TYR A 116 3.81 -20.74 -3.75
C TYR A 116 3.59 -19.28 -3.32
N GLU A 117 3.23 -18.43 -4.26
CA GLU A 117 2.97 -17.01 -4.10
C GLU A 117 1.77 -16.75 -3.16
N ASP A 118 0.92 -17.74 -2.94
CA ASP A 118 -0.21 -17.66 -2.02
C ASP A 118 0.22 -17.84 -0.55
N VAL A 119 1.37 -18.48 -0.28
CA VAL A 119 1.79 -18.75 1.11
C VAL A 119 2.57 -17.58 1.71
N TRP A 120 2.44 -17.40 3.03
CA TRP A 120 2.95 -16.22 3.73
C TRP A 120 4.47 -16.02 3.57
N THR A 121 5.24 -17.10 3.42
CA THR A 121 6.70 -17.02 3.24
C THR A 121 7.06 -16.41 1.89
N ALA A 122 6.37 -16.78 0.80
CA ALA A 122 6.57 -16.16 -0.51
C ALA A 122 6.14 -14.70 -0.50
N GLN A 123 5.00 -14.40 0.14
CA GLN A 123 4.50 -13.03 0.26
C GLN A 123 5.44 -12.15 1.08
N LEU A 124 6.02 -12.64 2.19
CA LEU A 124 7.05 -11.93 2.96
C LEU A 124 8.28 -11.63 2.09
N LEU A 125 8.78 -12.62 1.35
CA LEU A 125 9.94 -12.46 0.46
C LEU A 125 9.66 -11.39 -0.59
N SER A 126 8.47 -11.40 -1.19
CA SER A 126 8.01 -10.40 -2.15
C SER A 126 7.95 -8.99 -1.53
N LEU A 127 7.36 -8.84 -0.36
CA LEU A 127 7.23 -7.56 0.35
C LEU A 127 8.58 -6.98 0.81
N THR A 128 9.56 -7.85 1.06
CA THR A 128 10.85 -7.48 1.65
C THR A 128 12.02 -7.56 0.68
N GLY A 129 11.82 -8.03 -0.56
CA GLY A 129 12.93 -8.30 -1.49
C GLY A 129 13.92 -9.34 -0.97
N GLY A 130 13.57 -10.12 0.05
CA GLY A 130 14.38 -11.18 0.60
C GLY A 130 14.53 -12.35 -0.37
N VAL A 131 15.65 -13.06 -0.28
CA VAL A 131 15.93 -14.25 -1.09
C VAL A 131 15.66 -15.49 -0.26
N LYS A 132 14.82 -16.38 -0.77
CA LYS A 132 14.56 -17.66 -0.12
C LYS A 132 15.84 -18.48 -0.04
N ALA A 133 16.24 -18.86 1.17
CA ALA A 133 17.33 -19.81 1.39
C ALA A 133 16.78 -21.22 1.57
N THR A 134 16.17 -21.53 2.72
CA THR A 134 15.52 -22.82 2.98
C THR A 134 14.11 -22.64 3.53
N LEU A 135 13.17 -23.47 3.05
CA LEU A 135 11.80 -23.55 3.56
C LEU A 135 11.58 -24.95 4.13
N ASP A 136 11.64 -25.10 5.45
CA ASP A 136 11.38 -26.35 6.18
C ASP A 136 10.06 -26.22 6.97
N GLY A 137 8.94 -26.27 6.25
CA GLY A 137 7.61 -26.39 6.84
C GLY A 137 7.11 -27.83 6.78
N ARG A 138 6.76 -28.44 7.93
CA ARG A 138 6.33 -29.84 7.99
C ARG A 138 4.98 -29.99 8.69
N ALA A 139 3.97 -30.50 7.98
CA ALA A 139 2.65 -30.65 8.55
C ALA A 139 2.64 -31.60 9.77
N GLY A 140 1.86 -31.24 10.79
CA GLY A 140 1.76 -32.00 12.03
C GLY A 140 2.99 -31.96 12.96
N SER A 141 4.08 -31.31 12.54
CA SER A 141 5.29 -31.26 13.36
C SER A 141 5.12 -30.45 14.63
N ARG A 142 5.75 -30.94 15.69
CA ARG A 142 5.78 -30.33 17.02
C ARG A 142 7.16 -29.79 17.34
N VAL A 143 7.24 -28.91 18.34
CA VAL A 143 8.50 -28.56 19.01
C VAL A 143 9.02 -29.77 19.77
N THR A 144 8.13 -30.40 20.52
CA THR A 144 8.41 -31.58 21.33
C THR A 144 8.44 -32.87 20.52
N GLY A 145 9.09 -33.89 21.06
CA GLY A 145 9.15 -35.24 20.49
C GLY A 145 10.58 -35.71 20.24
N ILE A 146 10.67 -36.95 19.76
CA ILE A 146 11.93 -37.64 19.43
C ILE A 146 11.88 -38.25 18.02
N ASP A 147 10.87 -37.88 17.24
CA ASP A 147 10.70 -38.34 15.87
C ASP A 147 11.44 -37.42 14.87
N GLY A 148 11.45 -37.85 13.61
CA GLY A 148 12.12 -37.15 12.53
C GLY A 148 11.51 -35.78 12.19
N ASP A 149 10.35 -35.44 12.74
CA ASP A 149 9.64 -34.19 12.46
C ASP A 149 9.62 -33.22 13.65
N ALA A 150 9.97 -33.70 14.86
CA ALA A 150 10.11 -32.90 16.06
C ALA A 150 11.23 -31.86 15.91
N PHE A 151 10.87 -30.58 16.07
CA PHE A 151 11.79 -29.48 15.80
C PHE A 151 13.04 -29.51 16.69
N ALA A 152 12.86 -29.69 18.00
CA ALA A 152 13.98 -29.74 18.94
C ALA A 152 14.94 -30.89 18.58
N PHE A 153 14.41 -32.09 18.35
CA PHE A 153 15.24 -33.27 18.18
C PHE A 153 15.97 -33.32 16.84
N SER A 154 15.31 -32.99 15.72
CA SER A 154 15.81 -33.34 14.39
C SER A 154 15.93 -32.17 13.40
N ARG A 155 15.35 -30.99 13.70
CA ARG A 155 15.23 -29.90 12.71
C ARG A 155 15.95 -28.60 13.06
N THR A 156 16.66 -28.56 14.18
CA THR A 156 17.44 -27.39 14.56
C THR A 156 18.53 -27.01 13.54
N LYS A 157 19.03 -27.95 12.70
CA LYS A 157 20.15 -27.69 11.77
C LYS A 157 19.84 -27.95 10.28
N VAL A 158 18.56 -27.93 9.90
CA VAL A 158 18.13 -28.33 8.54
C VAL A 158 18.07 -27.20 7.52
N VAL A 159 18.19 -25.94 7.98
CA VAL A 159 18.19 -24.77 7.11
C VAL A 159 19.61 -24.33 6.77
N ALA A 160 19.76 -23.59 5.66
CA ALA A 160 21.06 -23.14 5.19
C ALA A 160 21.82 -22.36 6.28
N GLN A 161 23.05 -22.81 6.60
CA GLN A 161 23.87 -22.22 7.66
C GLN A 161 24.25 -20.76 7.37
N ASP A 162 24.30 -20.38 6.10
CA ASP A 162 24.61 -19.02 5.65
C ASP A 162 23.36 -18.12 5.52
N SER A 163 22.23 -18.51 6.11
CA SER A 163 21.05 -17.66 6.22
C SER A 163 21.35 -16.40 7.02
N ASP A 164 20.94 -15.24 6.53
CA ASP A 164 21.01 -13.98 7.29
C ASP A 164 19.88 -13.93 8.35
N PHE A 165 18.70 -14.47 8.03
CA PHE A 165 17.52 -14.49 8.90
C PHE A 165 16.91 -15.88 8.96
N ILE A 166 16.48 -16.31 10.15
CA ILE A 166 15.78 -17.58 10.36
C ILE A 166 14.50 -17.29 11.15
N PHE A 167 13.35 -17.48 10.52
CA PHE A 167 12.05 -17.40 11.18
C PHE A 167 11.64 -18.78 11.69
N ILE A 168 11.28 -18.87 12.96
CA ILE A 168 10.80 -20.10 13.60
C ILE A 168 9.32 -19.91 13.97
N PHE A 169 8.44 -20.53 13.19
CA PHE A 169 6.99 -20.47 13.39
C PHE A 169 6.45 -21.87 13.72
N MET A 170 6.68 -22.27 14.96
CA MET A 170 6.41 -23.61 15.49
C MET A 170 5.57 -23.54 16.76
N GLY A 171 4.82 -24.61 17.02
CA GLY A 171 4.13 -24.83 18.30
C GLY A 171 2.61 -24.92 18.18
N ALA A 172 2.03 -24.80 16.98
CA ALA A 172 0.58 -24.95 16.80
C ALA A 172 0.11 -26.37 17.14
N ASN A 173 0.91 -27.39 16.80
CA ASN A 173 0.61 -28.78 17.13
C ASN A 173 0.86 -29.10 18.61
N ASP A 174 1.85 -28.46 19.25
CA ASP A 174 2.05 -28.57 20.70
C ASP A 174 0.89 -27.91 21.46
N GLN A 175 0.39 -26.78 20.97
CA GLN A 175 -0.81 -26.12 21.49
C GLN A 175 -2.03 -27.05 21.45
N ARG A 176 -2.27 -27.72 20.32
CA ARG A 176 -3.37 -28.70 20.22
C ARG A 176 -3.22 -29.85 21.23
N ALA A 177 -1.98 -30.25 21.53
CA ALA A 177 -1.68 -31.33 22.46
C ALA A 177 -1.49 -30.88 23.92
N LEU A 178 -1.49 -29.57 24.22
CA LEU A 178 -1.08 -29.08 25.53
C LEU A 178 -2.01 -29.57 26.65
N ASN A 179 -1.44 -30.20 27.68
CA ASN A 179 -2.13 -30.68 28.89
C ASN A 179 -3.34 -31.60 28.61
N VAL A 180 -3.39 -32.24 27.44
CA VAL A 180 -4.39 -33.27 27.15
C VAL A 180 -4.13 -34.48 28.07
N PRO A 181 -5.11 -34.93 28.89
CA PRO A 181 -4.86 -35.86 30.01
C PRO A 181 -4.20 -37.21 29.68
N THR A 182 -4.34 -37.69 28.44
CA THR A 182 -3.92 -39.06 28.06
C THR A 182 -2.73 -39.11 27.13
N THR A 183 -2.48 -38.06 26.35
CA THR A 183 -1.48 -38.02 25.25
C THR A 183 -0.80 -36.65 25.11
N GLY A 184 -1.06 -35.75 26.05
CA GLY A 184 -0.73 -34.35 25.91
C GLY A 184 0.73 -34.02 26.14
N VAL A 185 1.12 -32.88 25.60
CA VAL A 185 2.43 -32.25 25.82
C VAL A 185 2.33 -31.41 27.09
N PRO A 186 3.16 -31.65 28.13
CA PRO A 186 3.25 -30.75 29.26
C PRO A 186 3.89 -29.41 28.86
N LEU A 187 3.39 -28.31 29.41
CA LEU A 187 3.97 -26.99 29.16
C LEU A 187 5.44 -26.91 29.58
N GLY A 188 5.76 -27.48 30.75
CA GLY A 188 7.09 -27.42 31.34
C GLY A 188 7.44 -26.07 31.93
N GLU A 189 8.72 -25.89 32.24
CA GLU A 189 9.26 -24.73 32.96
C GLU A 189 10.52 -24.17 32.31
N ILE A 190 10.76 -22.88 32.50
CA ILE A 190 12.01 -22.25 32.14
C ILE A 190 13.11 -22.81 33.04
N LYS A 191 14.19 -23.33 32.44
CA LYS A 191 15.38 -23.83 33.14
C LYS A 191 16.59 -22.93 32.92
N ASP A 192 17.60 -23.11 33.77
CA ASP A 192 18.88 -22.43 33.63
C ASP A 192 19.54 -22.77 32.29
N LYS A 193 20.23 -21.80 31.70
CA LYS A 193 20.96 -22.00 30.44
C LYS A 193 21.92 -23.18 30.58
N THR A 194 22.00 -24.02 29.55
CA THR A 194 22.86 -25.21 29.44
C THR A 194 22.55 -26.36 30.40
N SER A 195 21.46 -26.27 31.19
CA SER A 195 21.09 -27.31 32.18
C SER A 195 20.26 -28.48 31.60
N LEU A 196 19.87 -28.39 30.32
CA LEU A 196 18.87 -29.26 29.69
C LEU A 196 19.42 -30.56 29.09
N GLY A 197 20.74 -30.75 29.10
CA GLY A 197 21.41 -31.95 28.62
C GLY A 197 21.56 -32.02 27.10
N ASP A 198 21.76 -33.24 26.58
CA ASP A 198 22.02 -33.48 25.15
C ASP A 198 20.71 -33.59 24.34
N ILE A 199 20.63 -32.83 23.25
CA ILE A 199 19.49 -32.80 22.33
C ILE A 199 19.37 -34.06 21.46
N THR A 200 20.49 -34.78 21.26
CA THR A 200 20.52 -36.02 20.46
C THR A 200 20.17 -37.27 21.27
N ASN A 201 20.10 -37.15 22.59
CA ASN A 201 19.71 -38.25 23.46
C ASN A 201 18.19 -38.45 23.43
N VAL A 202 17.72 -39.49 22.75
CA VAL A 202 16.30 -39.89 22.65
C VAL A 202 15.62 -40.11 24.01
N ASN A 203 16.38 -40.35 25.08
CA ASN A 203 15.86 -40.54 26.43
C ASN A 203 15.85 -39.23 27.25
N ASN A 204 16.25 -38.10 26.68
CA ASN A 204 16.23 -36.82 27.37
C ASN A 204 14.76 -36.41 27.68
N PRO A 205 14.36 -36.35 28.96
CA PRO A 205 12.97 -36.05 29.33
C PRO A 205 12.54 -34.63 28.93
N ASN A 206 13.50 -33.73 28.72
CA ASN A 206 13.24 -32.33 28.34
C ASN A 206 12.66 -32.22 26.91
N LEU A 207 12.94 -33.19 26.03
CA LEU A 207 12.37 -33.23 24.67
C LEU A 207 10.85 -33.45 24.65
N LYS A 208 10.26 -33.89 25.77
CA LYS A 208 8.82 -34.19 25.89
C LYS A 208 8.02 -33.04 26.48
N LYS A 209 8.66 -31.95 26.90
CA LYS A 209 8.00 -30.78 27.50
C LYS A 209 8.24 -29.56 26.64
N PHE A 210 7.21 -28.76 26.41
CA PHE A 210 7.27 -27.69 25.42
C PHE A 210 8.38 -26.67 25.71
N THR A 211 8.40 -26.13 26.93
CA THR A 211 9.35 -25.06 27.32
C THR A 211 10.79 -25.54 27.24
N GLU A 212 11.10 -26.69 27.84
CA GLU A 212 12.44 -27.25 27.87
C GLU A 212 12.90 -27.69 26.48
N ALA A 213 12.03 -28.31 25.66
CA ALA A 213 12.37 -28.69 24.29
C ALA A 213 12.69 -27.47 23.42
N TYR A 214 11.92 -26.38 23.56
CA TYR A 214 12.17 -25.14 22.81
C TYR A 214 13.48 -24.47 23.26
N GLN A 215 13.76 -24.40 24.57
CA GLN A 215 15.04 -23.91 25.08
C GLN A 215 16.21 -24.74 24.54
N LEU A 216 16.11 -26.06 24.62
CA LEU A 216 17.16 -26.97 24.15
C LEU A 216 17.38 -26.83 22.63
N ALA A 217 16.31 -26.67 21.86
CA ALA A 217 16.37 -26.41 20.43
C ALA A 217 17.17 -25.14 20.12
N LEU A 218 16.85 -24.04 20.82
CA LEU A 218 17.50 -22.76 20.64
C LEU A 218 18.97 -22.81 21.07
N GLU A 219 19.29 -23.45 22.19
CA GLU A 219 20.67 -23.66 22.66
C GLU A 219 21.51 -24.45 21.66
N ASN A 220 20.93 -25.38 20.91
CA ASN A 220 21.62 -26.09 19.84
C ASN A 220 21.78 -25.25 18.55
N MET A 221 20.86 -24.33 18.29
CA MET A 221 20.87 -23.45 17.11
C MET A 221 21.84 -22.27 17.24
N LEU A 222 21.83 -21.56 18.36
CA LEU A 222 22.63 -20.35 18.58
C LEU A 222 24.13 -20.52 18.30
N PRO A 223 24.82 -21.59 18.76
CA PRO A 223 26.23 -21.79 18.43
C PRO A 223 26.47 -22.22 16.98
N TYR A 224 25.45 -22.74 16.28
CA TYR A 224 25.56 -23.18 14.89
C TYR A 224 25.32 -22.04 13.88
N TYR A 225 24.34 -21.17 14.15
CA TYR A 225 23.94 -20.03 13.31
C TYR A 225 24.43 -18.69 13.89
N LYS A 226 25.72 -18.60 14.23
CA LYS A 226 26.31 -17.44 14.93
C LYS A 226 26.14 -16.09 14.21
N LYS A 227 25.92 -16.12 12.88
CA LYS A 227 25.79 -14.93 12.03
C LYS A 227 24.34 -14.60 11.68
N SER A 228 23.40 -15.51 11.95
CA SER A 228 22.00 -15.35 11.59
C SER A 228 21.24 -14.62 12.67
N GLN A 229 20.29 -13.77 12.27
CA GLN A 229 19.24 -13.29 13.18
C GLN A 229 18.13 -14.31 13.24
N ILE A 230 17.98 -14.97 14.40
CA ILE A 230 16.86 -15.86 14.68
C ILE A 230 15.69 -15.04 15.22
N ILE A 231 14.51 -15.22 14.64
CA ILE A 231 13.25 -14.60 15.06
C ILE A 231 12.27 -15.68 15.45
N LEU A 232 11.80 -15.65 16.69
CA LEU A 232 10.77 -16.56 17.17
C LEU A 232 9.38 -16.00 16.87
N MET A 233 8.48 -16.81 16.36
CA MET A 233 7.08 -16.44 16.14
C MET A 233 6.22 -17.29 17.07
N THR A 234 5.36 -16.65 17.87
CA THR A 234 4.40 -17.40 18.70
C THR A 234 3.38 -18.12 17.81
N PRO A 235 2.80 -19.26 18.23
CA PRO A 235 1.73 -19.92 17.49
C PRO A 235 0.53 -18.99 17.25
N LEU A 236 -0.18 -19.21 16.15
CA LEU A 236 -1.50 -18.61 15.97
C LEU A 236 -2.47 -19.20 16.99
N ARG A 237 -3.42 -18.37 17.43
CA ARG A 237 -4.62 -18.89 18.10
C ARG A 237 -5.37 -19.79 17.13
N SER A 238 -5.82 -20.94 17.63
CA SER A 238 -6.57 -21.93 16.87
C SER A 238 -7.97 -22.10 17.45
N PHE A 239 -8.96 -22.22 16.59
CA PHE A 239 -10.38 -22.29 16.92
C PHE A 239 -10.99 -23.58 16.37
N HIS A 240 -12.07 -24.04 16.99
CA HIS A 240 -12.87 -25.11 16.40
C HIS A 240 -13.58 -24.58 15.15
N GLU A 241 -13.57 -25.37 14.07
CA GLU A 241 -14.23 -25.00 12.81
C GLU A 241 -15.70 -24.60 13.06
N GLY A 242 -16.09 -23.42 12.58
CA GLY A 242 -17.44 -22.89 12.75
C GLY A 242 -17.82 -22.48 14.19
N SER A 243 -16.86 -22.43 15.13
CA SER A 243 -17.10 -22.08 16.53
C SER A 243 -16.18 -20.95 17.00
N THR A 244 -16.64 -20.18 17.99
CA THR A 244 -15.82 -19.17 18.68
C THR A 244 -14.96 -19.75 19.80
N ASP A 245 -14.97 -21.07 19.99
CA ASP A 245 -14.21 -21.77 21.01
C ASP A 245 -12.76 -22.02 20.55
N ASP A 246 -11.81 -21.72 21.42
CA ASP A 246 -10.41 -22.07 21.21
C ASP A 246 -10.26 -23.60 21.21
N GLN A 247 -9.45 -24.15 20.29
CA GLN A 247 -9.10 -25.58 20.34
C GLN A 247 -8.31 -25.91 21.62
N ASN A 248 -7.58 -24.93 22.16
CA ASN A 248 -6.96 -25.02 23.47
C ASN A 248 -6.96 -23.67 24.18
N LYS A 249 -7.66 -23.58 25.31
CA LYS A 249 -7.77 -22.37 26.16
C LYS A 249 -6.45 -21.98 26.82
N ASP A 250 -5.50 -22.91 26.92
CA ASP A 250 -4.18 -22.68 27.47
C ASP A 250 -3.12 -22.31 26.41
N SER A 251 -3.53 -22.13 25.14
CA SER A 251 -2.66 -21.75 24.02
C SER A 251 -1.78 -20.54 24.29
N ASP A 252 -2.33 -19.51 24.94
CA ASP A 252 -1.61 -18.29 25.31
C ASP A 252 -0.37 -18.60 26.19
N LYS A 253 -0.40 -19.66 27.00
CA LYS A 253 0.75 -20.05 27.84
C LYS A 253 1.97 -20.46 27.00
N LEU A 254 1.77 -21.09 25.84
CA LEU A 254 2.89 -21.42 24.94
C LEU A 254 3.47 -20.16 24.31
N ALA A 255 2.60 -19.24 23.88
CA ALA A 255 3.02 -17.95 23.32
C ALA A 255 3.87 -17.18 24.34
N GLU A 256 3.41 -17.07 25.59
CA GLU A 256 4.20 -16.44 26.67
C GLU A 256 5.54 -17.15 26.89
N ARG A 257 5.58 -18.49 26.85
CA ARG A 257 6.84 -19.24 27.00
C ARG A 257 7.84 -18.95 25.89
N ILE A 258 7.40 -18.86 24.63
CA ILE A 258 8.28 -18.48 23.52
C ILE A 258 8.83 -17.07 23.74
N ILE A 259 8.00 -16.13 24.19
CA ILE A 259 8.42 -14.76 24.48
C ILE A 259 9.42 -14.72 25.64
N ASP A 260 9.18 -15.47 26.72
CA ASP A 260 10.09 -15.58 27.86
C ASP A 260 11.46 -16.15 27.43
N ILE A 261 11.44 -17.20 26.61
CA ILE A 261 12.66 -17.78 26.01
C ILE A 261 13.36 -16.74 25.13
N ALA A 262 12.63 -16.02 24.28
CA ALA A 262 13.23 -15.01 23.41
C ALA A 262 13.97 -13.93 24.22
N LYS A 263 13.32 -13.42 25.28
CA LYS A 263 13.92 -12.48 26.23
C LYS A 263 15.14 -13.05 26.93
N MET A 264 15.07 -14.30 27.40
CA MET A 264 16.18 -14.98 28.08
C MET A 264 17.44 -15.06 27.22
N TYR A 265 17.30 -15.28 25.91
CA TYR A 265 18.42 -15.40 24.97
C TYR A 265 18.73 -14.11 24.22
N GLY A 266 18.00 -13.02 24.46
CA GLY A 266 18.21 -11.73 23.80
C GLY A 266 17.92 -11.76 22.30
N ILE A 267 16.98 -12.61 21.87
CA ILE A 267 16.59 -12.75 20.45
C ILE A 267 15.25 -12.06 20.20
N LYS A 268 15.02 -11.68 18.93
CA LYS A 268 13.78 -11.00 18.53
C LYS A 268 12.62 -12.00 18.47
N TRP A 269 11.42 -11.52 18.75
CA TRP A 269 10.20 -12.33 18.64
C TRP A 269 9.05 -11.52 18.04
N ILE A 270 8.14 -12.22 17.37
CA ILE A 270 6.89 -11.68 16.84
C ILE A 270 5.75 -12.40 17.56
N ASP A 271 4.88 -11.64 18.21
CA ASP A 271 3.69 -12.18 18.85
C ASP A 271 2.52 -12.27 17.85
N MET A 272 2.33 -13.44 17.26
CA MET A 272 1.32 -13.69 16.25
C MET A 272 -0.11 -13.60 16.76
N ARG A 273 -0.33 -13.43 18.07
CA ARG A 273 -1.66 -13.11 18.62
C ARG A 273 -2.15 -11.73 18.19
N GLU A 274 -1.24 -10.81 17.84
CA GLU A 274 -1.58 -9.46 17.38
C GLU A 274 -1.83 -9.36 15.86
N VAL A 275 -1.79 -10.49 15.14
CA VAL A 275 -2.01 -10.53 13.67
C VAL A 275 -3.41 -10.08 13.25
N GLY A 276 -4.34 -9.94 14.19
CA GLY A 276 -5.72 -9.49 13.94
C GLY A 276 -6.71 -10.62 13.63
N ILE A 277 -6.31 -11.88 13.79
CA ILE A 277 -7.19 -13.04 13.73
C ILE A 277 -7.73 -13.34 15.13
N THR A 278 -9.05 -13.33 15.26
CA THR A 278 -9.80 -13.43 16.51
C THR A 278 -10.87 -14.51 16.38
N LYS A 279 -11.40 -14.97 17.52
CA LYS A 279 -12.52 -15.92 17.53
C LYS A 279 -13.75 -15.46 16.73
N TYR A 280 -13.92 -14.15 16.50
CA TYR A 280 -15.07 -13.59 15.78
C TYR A 280 -14.87 -13.48 14.26
N ASN A 281 -13.62 -13.52 13.78
CA ASN A 281 -13.31 -13.32 12.36
C ASN A 281 -12.45 -14.46 11.76
N HIS A 282 -12.10 -15.48 12.55
CA HIS A 282 -11.20 -16.55 12.11
C HIS A 282 -11.70 -17.28 10.85
N GLY A 283 -13.01 -17.47 10.68
CA GLY A 283 -13.58 -18.10 9.46
C GLY A 283 -13.33 -17.32 8.17
N ILE A 284 -12.92 -16.05 8.25
CA ILE A 284 -12.50 -15.24 7.08
C ILE A 284 -11.07 -15.59 6.66
N TYR A 285 -10.22 -15.98 7.63
CA TYR A 285 -8.78 -16.11 7.45
C TYR A 285 -8.28 -17.55 7.54
N PHE A 286 -9.06 -18.45 8.14
CA PHE A 286 -8.81 -19.89 8.24
C PHE A 286 -9.87 -20.67 7.46
N TYR A 287 -9.52 -21.84 6.94
CA TYR A 287 -10.51 -22.74 6.33
C TYR A 287 -11.01 -23.84 7.28
N ASP A 288 -10.29 -24.13 8.37
CA ASP A 288 -10.67 -25.18 9.35
C ASP A 288 -10.50 -24.72 10.82
N GLY A 289 -10.35 -23.40 11.02
CA GLY A 289 -10.12 -22.82 12.34
C GLY A 289 -8.66 -22.85 12.83
N LEU A 290 -7.73 -23.46 12.10
CA LEU A 290 -6.30 -23.47 12.42
C LEU A 290 -5.44 -22.98 11.24
N HIS A 291 -5.70 -23.50 10.05
CA HIS A 291 -4.85 -23.29 8.89
C HIS A 291 -5.30 -22.07 8.09
N PRO A 292 -4.39 -21.10 7.85
CA PRO A 292 -4.63 -19.97 6.97
C PRO A 292 -5.16 -20.37 5.60
N ASN A 293 -6.22 -19.69 5.15
CA ASN A 293 -6.53 -19.62 3.73
C ASN A 293 -5.63 -18.55 3.06
N LYS A 294 -5.77 -18.34 1.74
CA LYS A 294 -4.96 -17.34 1.01
C LYS A 294 -5.01 -15.93 1.62
N ARG A 295 -6.17 -15.53 2.14
CA ARG A 295 -6.35 -14.23 2.84
C ARG A 295 -5.63 -14.22 4.18
N GLY A 296 -5.68 -15.32 4.93
CA GLY A 296 -4.92 -15.50 6.17
C GLY A 296 -3.40 -15.42 5.95
N HIS A 297 -2.88 -16.09 4.91
CA HIS A 297 -1.45 -16.01 4.57
C HIS A 297 -0.99 -14.60 4.25
N ARG A 298 -1.81 -13.84 3.52
CA ARG A 298 -1.51 -12.44 3.22
C ARG A 298 -1.44 -11.58 4.48
N LEU A 299 -2.42 -11.73 5.38
CA LEU A 299 -2.45 -11.01 6.64
C LEU A 299 -1.22 -11.32 7.51
N ILE A 300 -0.82 -12.59 7.56
CA ILE A 300 0.41 -13.03 8.25
C ILE A 300 1.64 -12.35 7.64
N ALA A 301 1.79 -12.37 6.31
CA ALA A 301 2.94 -11.77 5.64
C ALA A 301 3.04 -10.25 5.86
N GLU A 302 1.92 -9.53 5.77
CA GLU A 302 1.84 -8.09 6.02
C GLU A 302 2.20 -7.76 7.48
N TYR A 303 1.67 -8.52 8.43
CA TYR A 303 1.97 -8.35 9.86
C TYR A 303 3.44 -8.68 10.19
N VAL A 304 3.99 -9.77 9.68
CA VAL A 304 5.40 -10.11 9.89
C VAL A 304 6.30 -9.03 9.28
N THR A 305 5.99 -8.54 8.08
CA THR A 305 6.73 -7.44 7.45
C THR A 305 6.69 -6.18 8.32
N SER A 306 5.53 -5.85 8.91
CA SER A 306 5.40 -4.68 9.78
C SER A 306 6.23 -4.80 11.07
N LYS A 307 6.32 -6.00 11.65
CA LYS A 307 7.22 -6.24 12.79
C LYS A 307 8.69 -6.17 12.39
N MET A 308 9.04 -6.61 11.19
CA MET A 308 10.40 -6.41 10.66
C MET A 308 10.72 -4.92 10.40
N LEU A 309 9.73 -4.06 10.15
CA LEU A 309 9.92 -2.60 10.15
C LEU A 309 10.20 -2.09 11.57
N GLU A 310 9.44 -2.52 12.58
CA GLU A 310 9.66 -2.15 13.99
C GLU A 310 11.05 -2.54 14.51
N PHE A 311 11.59 -3.64 14.01
CA PHE A 311 12.95 -4.12 14.29
C PHE A 311 14.07 -3.34 13.60
N GLY A 312 13.74 -2.35 12.75
CA GLY A 312 14.70 -1.58 11.95
C GLY A 312 15.40 -2.41 10.86
N THR A 313 14.75 -3.50 10.43
CA THR A 313 15.27 -4.48 9.45
C THR A 313 14.66 -4.35 8.06
N VAL A 314 13.48 -3.77 7.94
CA VAL A 314 12.95 -3.22 6.68
C VAL A 314 12.99 -1.69 6.84
N GLY A 315 13.35 -0.96 5.79
CA GLY A 315 13.63 0.46 5.91
C GLY A 315 12.41 1.30 6.29
N LYS A 316 12.53 2.09 7.35
CA LYS A 316 12.15 3.51 7.32
C LYS A 316 13.36 4.31 6.83
N LEU A 317 13.13 5.39 6.11
CA LEU A 317 14.15 6.35 5.64
C LEU A 317 15.14 6.71 6.77
N GLU A 318 16.41 6.97 6.41
CA GLU A 318 17.54 7.08 7.35
C GLU A 318 17.47 8.33 8.26
N ALA A 319 18.16 8.28 9.40
CA ALA A 319 18.17 9.35 10.40
C ALA A 319 18.93 10.62 9.99
N SER A 320 19.64 10.61 8.85
CA SER A 320 20.13 11.83 8.18
C SER A 320 19.01 12.67 7.58
N ASP A 321 17.82 12.07 7.44
CA ASP A 321 16.68 12.67 6.75
C ASP A 321 15.70 13.31 7.74
N TYR A 322 16.02 13.31 9.05
CA TYR A 322 15.26 14.00 10.09
C TYR A 322 16.15 14.71 11.10
N TYR A 323 15.61 15.79 11.66
CA TYR A 323 16.15 16.45 12.84
C TYR A 323 15.96 15.54 14.07
N THR A 324 16.97 15.43 14.95
CA THR A 324 16.79 14.86 16.29
C THR A 324 15.67 15.59 17.02
N LYS A 325 15.03 15.01 18.04
CA LYS A 325 14.00 15.71 18.84
C LYS A 325 14.46 17.11 19.27
N THR A 326 15.71 17.24 19.69
CA THR A 326 16.35 18.52 20.02
C THR A 326 16.44 19.47 18.83
N GLN A 327 16.83 18.98 17.65
CA GLN A 327 16.89 19.79 16.42
C GLN A 327 15.49 20.12 15.86
N ILE A 328 14.49 19.25 16.05
CA ILE A 328 13.08 19.52 15.72
C ILE A 328 12.58 20.63 16.63
N ASP A 329 12.86 20.55 17.94
CA ASP A 329 12.48 21.55 18.92
C ASP A 329 13.17 22.91 18.66
N GLU A 330 14.43 22.90 18.21
CA GLU A 330 15.16 24.11 17.79
C GLU A 330 14.63 24.69 16.47
N LYS A 331 14.25 23.85 15.51
CA LYS A 331 13.69 24.31 14.24
C LYS A 331 12.24 24.79 14.36
N LEU A 332 11.45 24.18 15.23
CA LEU A 332 10.12 24.69 15.62
C LEU A 332 10.22 26.04 16.34
N LYS A 333 11.29 26.28 17.12
CA LYS A 333 11.59 27.60 17.71
C LYS A 333 12.03 28.63 16.66
N ALA A 334 12.62 28.19 15.55
CA ALA A 334 13.14 29.05 14.47
C ALA A 334 12.10 29.39 13.38
N LEU A 335 10.91 28.79 13.39
CA LEU A 335 9.83 29.16 12.47
C LEU A 335 9.38 30.61 12.76
N PRO A 336 9.06 31.43 11.72
CA PRO A 336 8.66 32.81 11.92
C PRO A 336 7.42 32.88 12.82
N LYS A 337 7.55 33.56 13.95
CA LYS A 337 6.40 33.87 14.80
C LYS A 337 5.51 34.84 14.04
N GLY A 338 4.43 34.33 13.44
CA GLY A 338 3.25 35.16 13.19
C GLY A 338 2.83 35.80 14.51
N ASN A 339 2.44 37.08 14.47
CA ASN A 339 2.29 38.01 15.61
C ASN A 339 1.36 37.53 16.75
N THR A 340 1.76 36.53 17.53
CA THR A 340 1.28 36.26 18.90
C THR A 340 2.11 35.13 19.52
N PRO A 341 2.56 35.25 20.78
CA PRO A 341 3.30 34.20 21.45
C PRO A 341 2.32 33.13 21.96
N THR A 342 2.37 31.91 21.42
CA THR A 342 1.72 30.76 22.06
C THR A 342 2.76 29.64 22.26
N PRO A 343 2.79 28.98 23.43
CA PRO A 343 3.82 27.99 23.76
C PRO A 343 3.78 26.81 22.77
N SER A 344 4.97 26.26 22.48
CA SER A 344 5.25 25.16 21.55
C SER A 344 4.65 23.79 21.95
N GLY A 345 3.50 23.75 22.62
CA GLY A 345 2.92 22.54 23.21
C GLY A 345 1.88 21.80 22.38
N ASN A 346 1.24 22.41 21.37
CA ASN A 346 0.00 21.86 20.79
C ASN A 346 -0.04 21.81 19.23
N MET A 347 1.07 21.47 18.57
CA MET A 347 1.00 21.11 17.15
C MET A 347 0.54 19.67 17.00
N VAL A 348 -0.69 19.46 16.54
CA VAL A 348 -1.27 18.15 16.25
C VAL A 348 -1.51 18.08 14.75
N ILE A 349 -0.74 17.24 14.04
CA ILE A 349 -0.93 17.05 12.61
C ILE A 349 -2.28 16.36 12.38
N GLY A 350 -3.08 16.89 11.44
CA GLY A 350 -4.34 16.29 11.01
C GLY A 350 -4.19 14.85 10.52
N GLY A 351 -5.28 14.08 10.61
CA GLY A 351 -5.31 12.65 10.26
C GLY A 351 -6.22 12.32 9.09
N ALA A 352 -6.99 11.24 9.23
CA ALA A 352 -7.97 10.80 8.24
C ALA A 352 -9.11 11.82 8.07
N ASN A 353 -9.71 11.83 6.87
CA ASN A 353 -10.90 12.63 6.60
C ASN A 353 -12.10 12.08 7.39
N LEU A 354 -12.82 12.95 8.07
CA LEU A 354 -13.97 12.61 8.91
C LEU A 354 -15.29 12.50 8.13
N PHE A 355 -15.33 12.94 6.87
CA PHE A 355 -16.52 12.88 6.02
C PHE A 355 -16.35 11.99 4.79
N LYS A 356 -17.38 11.18 4.53
CA LYS A 356 -17.50 10.29 3.36
C LYS A 356 -18.04 11.04 2.14
N ASN A 357 -17.77 10.51 0.94
CA ASN A 357 -18.23 10.99 -0.37
C ASN A 357 -17.80 12.43 -0.65
N THR A 358 -16.61 12.80 -0.18
CA THR A 358 -16.11 14.19 -0.22
C THR A 358 -15.13 14.46 -1.36
N ALA A 359 -14.86 13.47 -2.22
CA ALA A 359 -14.15 13.69 -3.48
C ALA A 359 -14.96 14.63 -4.40
N LEU A 360 -16.28 14.41 -4.47
CA LEU A 360 -17.24 15.24 -5.20
C LEU A 360 -18.34 15.70 -4.22
N PRO A 361 -18.05 16.67 -3.34
CA PRO A 361 -18.97 17.07 -2.29
C PRO A 361 -20.23 17.70 -2.89
N LEU A 362 -21.39 17.06 -2.71
CA LEU A 362 -22.70 17.59 -3.08
C LEU A 362 -23.31 18.34 -1.88
N LEU A 363 -23.06 19.64 -1.87
CA LEU A 363 -23.55 20.64 -0.94
C LEU A 363 -24.87 21.26 -1.41
N SER A 364 -25.64 21.82 -0.48
CA SER A 364 -26.94 22.45 -0.73
C SER A 364 -26.81 23.97 -0.83
N PRO A 365 -27.49 24.65 -1.76
CA PRO A 365 -27.47 26.11 -1.81
C PRO A 365 -28.10 26.73 -0.56
N ASN A 366 -27.55 27.85 -0.09
CA ASN A 366 -28.11 28.63 1.01
C ASN A 366 -29.52 29.14 0.72
N ASN A 367 -29.80 29.47 -0.54
CA ASN A 367 -31.15 29.78 -1.03
C ASN A 367 -31.41 29.00 -2.32
N PRO A 368 -32.40 28.08 -2.34
CA PRO A 368 -32.73 27.30 -3.53
C PRO A 368 -33.76 27.97 -4.45
N SER A 369 -34.33 29.14 -4.07
CA SER A 369 -35.39 29.80 -4.84
C SER A 369 -34.92 30.11 -6.26
N PRO A 370 -35.71 29.83 -7.32
CA PRO A 370 -35.28 30.06 -8.70
C PRO A 370 -34.80 31.48 -9.02
N SER A 371 -35.38 32.50 -8.38
CA SER A 371 -35.00 33.91 -8.57
C SER A 371 -33.85 34.37 -7.68
N GLU A 372 -33.48 33.60 -6.66
CA GLU A 372 -32.47 33.96 -5.65
C GLU A 372 -31.48 32.81 -5.41
N ASN A 373 -31.30 31.94 -6.40
CA ASN A 373 -30.56 30.70 -6.22
C ASN A 373 -29.07 30.99 -6.03
N THR A 374 -28.51 30.55 -4.90
CA THR A 374 -27.11 30.79 -4.55
C THR A 374 -26.16 29.69 -5.02
N GLY A 375 -26.62 28.73 -5.83
CA GLY A 375 -25.73 27.68 -6.37
C GLY A 375 -26.48 26.42 -6.77
N THR A 376 -26.88 26.33 -8.04
CA THR A 376 -27.33 25.07 -8.63
C THR A 376 -26.12 24.18 -8.87
N SER A 377 -26.11 22.98 -8.30
CA SER A 377 -25.02 22.03 -8.45
C SER A 377 -25.13 21.20 -9.73
N ALA A 378 -24.01 20.94 -10.37
CA ALA A 378 -23.88 19.97 -11.45
C ALA A 378 -22.55 19.22 -11.32
N VAL A 379 -22.58 17.89 -11.42
CA VAL A 379 -21.36 17.10 -11.55
C VAL A 379 -20.81 17.28 -12.95
N MET A 380 -19.55 17.67 -13.04
CA MET A 380 -18.85 17.94 -14.29
C MET A 380 -17.53 17.16 -14.33
N SER A 381 -16.91 17.13 -15.50
CA SER A 381 -15.56 16.58 -15.66
C SER A 381 -14.82 17.32 -16.77
N ASP A 382 -13.50 17.41 -16.63
CA ASP A 382 -12.58 17.88 -17.66
C ASP A 382 -11.24 17.12 -17.56
N ALA A 383 -10.21 17.57 -18.27
CA ALA A 383 -8.88 16.95 -18.26
C ALA A 383 -8.23 16.87 -16.87
N THR A 384 -8.69 17.68 -15.90
CA THR A 384 -8.19 17.68 -14.52
C THR A 384 -8.95 16.71 -13.61
N GLY A 385 -9.99 16.05 -14.11
CA GLY A 385 -10.83 15.08 -13.39
C GLY A 385 -12.27 15.56 -13.18
N SER A 386 -13.02 14.81 -12.37
CA SER A 386 -14.39 15.15 -12.00
C SER A 386 -14.42 16.23 -10.90
N PHE A 387 -15.46 17.06 -10.92
CA PHE A 387 -15.70 18.10 -9.92
C PHE A 387 -17.20 18.44 -9.85
N VAL A 388 -17.60 19.20 -8.84
CA VAL A 388 -18.97 19.75 -8.75
C VAL A 388 -18.91 21.24 -9.04
N ARG A 389 -19.67 21.70 -10.03
CA ARG A 389 -19.86 23.13 -10.30
C ARG A 389 -21.10 23.65 -9.61
N TYR A 390 -20.97 24.79 -8.95
CA TYR A 390 -22.08 25.57 -8.40
C TYR A 390 -22.27 26.84 -9.21
N THR A 391 -23.44 27.01 -9.79
CA THR A 391 -23.80 28.18 -10.60
C THR A 391 -24.89 29.00 -9.90
N PRO A 392 -24.64 30.24 -9.47
CA PRO A 392 -25.65 31.10 -8.88
C PRO A 392 -26.46 31.84 -9.97
N VAL A 393 -27.58 32.46 -9.60
CA VAL A 393 -28.21 33.49 -10.45
C VAL A 393 -27.31 34.74 -10.55
N SER A 394 -27.49 35.56 -11.59
CA SER A 394 -26.53 36.61 -11.98
C SER A 394 -26.22 37.64 -10.90
N HIS A 395 -27.18 37.99 -10.03
CA HIS A 395 -27.01 38.94 -8.92
C HIS A 395 -26.65 38.29 -7.58
N GLN A 396 -26.54 36.96 -7.54
CA GLN A 396 -26.17 36.19 -6.36
C GLN A 396 -24.72 35.70 -6.45
N VAL A 397 -24.10 35.49 -5.30
CA VAL A 397 -22.82 34.78 -5.19
C VAL A 397 -23.06 33.29 -4.96
N VAL A 398 -22.05 32.45 -5.19
CA VAL A 398 -22.13 31.06 -4.73
C VAL A 398 -22.14 31.06 -3.21
N GLY A 399 -23.16 30.44 -2.62
CA GLY A 399 -23.30 30.27 -1.18
C GLY A 399 -23.99 28.94 -0.89
N VAL A 400 -23.32 28.08 -0.14
CA VAL A 400 -23.78 26.71 0.13
C VAL A 400 -23.61 26.31 1.60
N TYR A 401 -24.53 25.47 2.07
CA TYR A 401 -24.40 24.76 3.34
C TYR A 401 -23.50 23.53 3.16
N GLY A 402 -22.64 23.32 4.15
CA GLY A 402 -21.75 22.17 4.22
C GLY A 402 -22.43 20.90 4.74
N PHE A 403 -21.62 20.02 5.31
CA PHE A 403 -22.05 18.86 6.06
C PHE A 403 -22.20 19.22 7.54
N LYS A 404 -23.34 18.90 8.17
CA LYS A 404 -23.52 19.19 9.60
C LYS A 404 -22.70 18.23 10.47
N MET A 405 -21.95 18.74 11.43
CA MET A 405 -21.28 17.95 12.47
C MET A 405 -21.39 18.64 13.82
N GLU A 406 -21.83 17.89 14.82
CA GLU A 406 -21.96 18.35 16.20
C GLU A 406 -20.78 17.85 17.04
N GLY A 407 -20.48 18.54 18.15
CA GLY A 407 -19.43 18.11 19.09
C GLY A 407 -17.99 18.40 18.65
N ILE A 408 -17.78 19.24 17.64
CA ILE A 408 -16.43 19.75 17.33
C ILE A 408 -16.01 20.75 18.41
N VAL A 409 -14.72 20.75 18.77
CA VAL A 409 -14.14 21.72 19.69
C VAL A 409 -13.34 22.76 18.89
N ALA A 410 -13.59 24.05 19.12
CA ALA A 410 -12.87 25.13 18.46
C ALA A 410 -11.36 24.98 18.64
N GLY A 411 -10.60 25.27 17.57
CA GLY A 411 -9.14 25.19 17.61
C GLY A 411 -8.55 23.77 17.58
N THR A 412 -9.37 22.70 17.51
CA THR A 412 -8.86 21.31 17.54
C THR A 412 -8.93 20.59 16.20
N HIS A 413 -9.54 21.21 15.18
CA HIS A 413 -9.74 20.62 13.87
C HIS A 413 -9.24 21.56 12.77
N SER A 414 -8.96 20.97 11.61
CA SER A 414 -8.61 21.68 10.40
C SER A 414 -9.51 21.22 9.27
N ARG A 415 -9.83 22.11 8.32
CA ARG A 415 -10.61 21.77 7.13
C ARG A 415 -9.95 22.29 5.87
N SER A 416 -10.18 21.61 4.76
CA SER A 416 -9.64 22.00 3.46
C SER A 416 -10.52 21.54 2.29
N MET A 417 -10.46 22.26 1.17
CA MET A 417 -11.20 21.92 -0.06
C MET A 417 -10.48 22.52 -1.27
N ASP A 418 -10.60 21.89 -2.43
CA ASP A 418 -10.08 22.44 -3.69
C ASP A 418 -11.17 23.29 -4.35
N PHE A 419 -10.80 24.49 -4.79
CA PHE A 419 -11.68 25.43 -5.49
C PHE A 419 -11.07 25.85 -6.82
N ARG A 420 -11.92 26.15 -7.81
CA ARG A 420 -11.56 26.78 -9.08
C ARG A 420 -12.73 27.62 -9.59
N HIS A 421 -12.46 28.65 -10.39
CA HIS A 421 -13.49 29.41 -11.10
C HIS A 421 -12.95 29.89 -12.46
N SER A 422 -13.84 30.36 -13.33
CA SER A 422 -13.48 30.94 -14.65
C SER A 422 -13.54 32.47 -14.70
N HIS A 423 -13.83 33.14 -13.58
CA HIS A 423 -13.80 34.61 -13.50
C HIS A 423 -12.43 35.18 -13.90
N THR A 424 -12.40 36.42 -14.40
CA THR A 424 -11.20 37.11 -14.89
C THR A 424 -10.30 37.61 -13.76
N GLY A 425 -10.88 37.94 -12.60
CA GLY A 425 -10.17 38.30 -11.37
C GLY A 425 -10.18 37.16 -10.35
N ASN A 426 -9.44 37.32 -9.26
CA ASN A 426 -9.45 36.36 -8.17
C ASN A 426 -10.81 36.32 -7.46
N VAL A 427 -11.18 35.17 -6.95
CA VAL A 427 -12.34 34.97 -6.06
C VAL A 427 -11.85 34.64 -4.66
N THR A 428 -12.45 35.24 -3.64
CA THR A 428 -12.12 34.98 -2.23
C THR A 428 -13.06 33.95 -1.65
N ILE A 429 -12.52 32.87 -1.08
CA ILE A 429 -13.26 31.85 -0.34
C ILE A 429 -12.51 31.54 0.96
N TRP A 430 -13.23 31.48 2.08
CA TRP A 430 -12.65 31.32 3.43
C TRP A 430 -11.50 32.31 3.73
N GLY A 431 -11.64 33.54 3.24
CA GLY A 431 -10.66 34.62 3.41
C GLY A 431 -9.37 34.43 2.60
N GLN A 432 -9.32 33.46 1.69
CA GLN A 432 -8.16 33.17 0.84
C GLN A 432 -8.49 33.42 -0.63
N SER A 433 -7.51 33.97 -1.35
CA SER A 433 -7.65 34.34 -2.76
C SER A 433 -7.38 33.14 -3.67
N ILE A 434 -8.32 32.87 -4.58
CA ILE A 434 -8.23 31.83 -5.59
C ILE A 434 -8.01 32.50 -6.96
N PRO A 435 -6.95 32.17 -7.70
CA PRO A 435 -6.73 32.72 -9.03
C PRO A 435 -7.61 32.08 -10.13
N PRO A 436 -7.88 32.83 -11.22
CA PRO A 436 -8.60 32.33 -12.39
C PRO A 436 -8.09 31.00 -12.94
N ASN A 437 -9.00 30.06 -13.18
CA ASN A 437 -8.78 28.79 -13.88
C ASN A 437 -7.74 27.84 -13.25
N VAL A 438 -7.37 28.06 -11.98
CA VAL A 438 -6.41 27.21 -11.27
C VAL A 438 -7.08 26.55 -10.07
N TRP A 439 -6.91 25.22 -9.96
CA TRP A 439 -7.30 24.49 -8.75
C TRP A 439 -6.44 24.92 -7.57
N THR A 440 -7.09 25.51 -6.56
CA THR A 440 -6.44 26.03 -5.37
C THR A 440 -6.98 25.34 -4.14
N ARG A 441 -6.09 24.70 -3.38
CA ARG A 441 -6.41 24.03 -2.11
C ARG A 441 -6.45 25.05 -0.99
N VAL A 442 -7.65 25.41 -0.54
CA VAL A 442 -7.86 26.37 0.55
C VAL A 442 -7.91 25.61 1.88
N LYS A 443 -7.19 26.10 2.90
CA LYS A 443 -7.04 25.44 4.21
C LYS A 443 -7.44 26.38 5.35
N GLN A 444 -8.22 25.92 6.31
CA GLN A 444 -8.45 26.60 7.59
C GLN A 444 -7.96 25.71 8.72
N GLU A 445 -6.84 26.10 9.32
CA GLU A 445 -6.13 25.33 10.35
C GLU A 445 -6.52 25.81 11.74
N ALA A 446 -6.69 24.88 12.68
CA ALA A 446 -7.09 25.18 14.07
C ALA A 446 -8.24 26.20 14.12
N PHE A 447 -9.23 26.03 13.25
CA PHE A 447 -10.24 27.07 13.02
C PHE A 447 -11.16 27.18 14.24
N ASN A 448 -11.58 28.41 14.53
CA ASN A 448 -12.66 28.66 15.48
C ASN A 448 -13.98 28.21 14.84
N LEU A 449 -14.90 27.69 15.65
CA LEU A 449 -16.21 27.29 15.16
C LEU A 449 -17.08 28.53 14.97
N ASP A 450 -17.27 28.90 13.71
CA ASP A 450 -18.24 29.89 13.27
C ASP A 450 -19.59 29.25 12.90
N SER A 451 -19.62 27.92 12.75
CA SER A 451 -20.76 27.15 12.27
C SER A 451 -20.60 25.66 12.60
N SER A 452 -21.70 24.92 12.70
CA SER A 452 -21.71 23.44 12.73
C SER A 452 -21.74 22.82 11.32
N TRP A 453 -21.83 23.65 10.27
CA TRP A 453 -21.84 23.24 8.87
C TRP A 453 -20.43 23.27 8.28
N MET A 454 -19.84 22.09 8.17
CA MET A 454 -18.47 21.86 7.73
C MET A 454 -18.39 21.83 6.20
N GLY A 455 -17.49 22.63 5.62
CA GLY A 455 -17.42 22.77 4.16
C GLY A 455 -18.38 23.81 3.59
N ALA A 456 -19.16 24.50 4.45
CA ALA A 456 -19.94 25.67 4.03
C ALA A 456 -19.00 26.77 3.54
N PHE A 457 -19.34 27.40 2.43
CA PHE A 457 -18.56 28.51 1.89
C PHE A 457 -19.45 29.48 1.10
N THR A 458 -18.93 30.69 0.94
CA THR A 458 -19.51 31.74 0.11
C THR A 458 -18.40 32.38 -0.72
N SER A 459 -18.64 32.63 -2.01
CA SER A 459 -17.75 33.42 -2.86
C SER A 459 -18.06 34.92 -2.73
N ASP A 460 -17.14 35.78 -3.16
CA ASP A 460 -17.28 37.24 -3.11
C ASP A 460 -17.72 37.88 -4.43
N VAL A 461 -17.74 37.13 -5.53
CA VAL A 461 -18.11 37.65 -6.87
C VAL A 461 -19.48 37.12 -7.32
N GLN A 462 -20.37 38.04 -7.72
CA GLN A 462 -21.72 37.73 -8.19
C GLN A 462 -21.73 37.10 -9.59
N GLY A 463 -22.67 36.18 -9.83
CA GLY A 463 -22.88 35.53 -11.13
C GLY A 463 -21.74 34.59 -11.57
N VAL A 464 -20.72 34.41 -10.73
CA VAL A 464 -19.56 33.57 -11.03
C VAL A 464 -19.79 32.16 -10.50
N ALA A 465 -19.67 31.16 -11.39
CA ALA A 465 -19.69 29.77 -10.98
C ALA A 465 -18.38 29.36 -10.28
N VAL A 466 -18.51 28.50 -9.27
CA VAL A 466 -17.39 27.95 -8.50
C VAL A 466 -17.38 26.43 -8.64
N ASP A 467 -16.24 25.89 -9.03
CA ASP A 467 -15.95 24.46 -9.11
C ASP A 467 -15.30 24.01 -7.80
N ILE A 468 -15.75 22.88 -7.25
CA ILE A 468 -15.22 22.30 -6.02
C ILE A 468 -14.93 20.82 -6.14
N ARG A 469 -13.96 20.35 -5.35
CA ARG A 469 -13.68 18.91 -5.13
C ARG A 469 -12.89 18.71 -3.84
N ASN A 470 -12.76 17.45 -3.43
CA ASN A 470 -11.82 17.01 -2.40
C ASN A 470 -11.98 17.74 -1.05
N PHE A 471 -13.18 17.76 -0.47
CA PHE A 471 -13.38 18.29 0.88
C PHE A 471 -12.76 17.37 1.94
N LYS A 472 -12.05 17.93 2.92
CA LYS A 472 -11.52 17.19 4.07
C LYS A 472 -11.76 17.97 5.35
N LEU A 473 -12.31 17.28 6.35
CA LEU A 473 -12.28 17.69 7.75
C LEU A 473 -11.41 16.69 8.51
N GLU A 474 -10.52 17.16 9.36
CA GLU A 474 -9.62 16.31 10.14
C GLU A 474 -9.42 16.84 11.57
N LYS A 475 -9.20 15.93 12.52
CA LYS A 475 -8.80 16.28 13.89
C LYS A 475 -7.31 16.59 13.92
N GLY A 476 -6.94 17.82 14.25
CA GLY A 476 -5.59 18.34 14.23
C GLY A 476 -5.54 19.85 14.00
N THR A 477 -4.49 20.50 14.48
CA THR A 477 -4.23 21.94 14.34
C THR A 477 -3.52 22.32 13.04
N LYS A 478 -3.18 21.34 12.20
CA LYS A 478 -2.57 21.52 10.87
C LYS A 478 -3.25 20.63 9.83
N ALA A 479 -3.53 21.20 8.66
CA ALA A 479 -4.24 20.50 7.59
C ALA A 479 -3.28 19.66 6.73
N THR A 480 -3.69 18.44 6.42
CA THR A 480 -2.95 17.54 5.52
C THR A 480 -3.56 17.53 4.12
N ASP A 481 -2.90 16.85 3.18
CA ASP A 481 -3.45 16.69 1.82
C ASP A 481 -4.76 15.91 1.85
N TRP A 482 -5.56 16.09 0.79
CA TRP A 482 -6.83 15.39 0.71
C TRP A 482 -6.61 13.88 0.70
N THR A 483 -7.43 13.20 1.48
CA THR A 483 -7.57 11.76 1.43
C THR A 483 -9.06 11.42 1.57
N PRO A 484 -9.53 10.32 1.01
CA PRO A 484 -10.90 9.86 1.23
C PRO A 484 -11.13 9.53 2.72
N HIS A 485 -12.39 9.38 3.13
CA HIS A 485 -12.68 8.83 4.46
C HIS A 485 -12.06 7.44 4.60
N ILE A 486 -11.72 7.02 5.83
CA ILE A 486 -11.02 5.74 6.02
C ILE A 486 -11.79 4.52 5.45
N SER A 487 -13.12 4.59 5.48
CA SER A 487 -14.01 3.56 4.91
C SER A 487 -14.15 3.63 3.38
N GLU A 488 -13.55 4.61 2.72
CA GLU A 488 -13.60 4.83 1.27
C GLU A 488 -12.26 4.55 0.60
N TYR A 489 -11.21 4.25 1.38
CA TYR A 489 -10.03 3.61 0.81
C TYR A 489 -10.44 2.24 0.28
N ASN A 490 -10.58 2.15 -1.04
CA ASN A 490 -10.62 0.89 -1.74
C ASN A 490 -9.21 0.29 -1.73
N LEU A 491 -8.85 -0.36 -0.63
CA LEU A 491 -7.68 -1.23 -0.53
C LEU A 491 -7.91 -2.51 -1.36
N GLY A 492 -8.12 -2.39 -2.67
CA GLY A 492 -8.09 -3.49 -3.65
C GLY A 492 -8.96 -4.73 -3.40
N ILE A 493 -9.92 -4.71 -2.48
CA ILE A 493 -10.74 -5.88 -2.12
C ILE A 493 -12.17 -5.40 -1.91
N SER A 494 -13.00 -5.48 -2.95
CA SER A 494 -14.45 -5.43 -2.79
C SER A 494 -15.00 -6.85 -2.82
N ASP A 495 -15.85 -7.20 -1.86
CA ASP A 495 -16.49 -8.51 -1.79
C ASP A 495 -17.51 -8.71 -2.93
N THR A 496 -17.99 -7.61 -3.54
CA THR A 496 -19.07 -7.57 -4.53
C THR A 496 -18.64 -7.14 -5.93
N MET A 497 -17.41 -6.64 -6.12
CA MET A 497 -16.92 -6.22 -7.44
C MET A 497 -15.41 -6.35 -7.60
N VAL A 498 -14.97 -6.56 -8.83
CA VAL A 498 -13.59 -6.34 -9.29
C VAL A 498 -13.57 -5.04 -10.07
N ASP A 499 -12.61 -4.15 -9.78
CA ASP A 499 -12.36 -2.91 -10.51
C ASP A 499 -10.85 -2.65 -10.45
N THR A 500 -10.11 -3.11 -11.47
CA THR A 500 -8.65 -3.15 -11.40
C THR A 500 -7.97 -3.12 -12.78
N VAL A 501 -6.71 -2.69 -12.81
CA VAL A 501 -5.82 -2.75 -13.97
C VAL A 501 -4.73 -3.78 -13.69
N LEU A 502 -4.58 -4.75 -14.57
CA LEU A 502 -3.60 -5.83 -14.48
C LEU A 502 -2.59 -5.71 -15.63
N PRO A 503 -1.31 -6.02 -15.40
CA PRO A 503 -0.34 -6.06 -16.48
C PRO A 503 -0.62 -7.26 -17.41
N TRP A 504 -0.50 -7.04 -18.72
CA TRP A 504 -0.65 -8.09 -19.73
C TRP A 504 0.62 -8.95 -19.78
N THR A 505 0.75 -9.78 -18.76
CA THR A 505 1.92 -10.63 -18.49
C THR A 505 1.54 -12.10 -18.62
N HIS A 506 2.54 -12.99 -18.58
CA HIS A 506 2.33 -14.44 -18.61
C HIS A 506 1.45 -14.97 -17.45
N ASP A 507 1.29 -14.16 -16.39
CA ASP A 507 0.43 -14.46 -15.26
C ASP A 507 -1.06 -14.38 -15.62
N LEU A 508 -1.42 -13.61 -16.65
CA LEU A 508 -2.71 -13.74 -17.34
C LEU A 508 -2.58 -14.86 -18.36
N GLU A 509 -3.08 -16.04 -18.00
CA GLU A 509 -3.05 -17.18 -18.90
C GLU A 509 -4.02 -16.96 -20.06
N VAL A 510 -3.47 -16.57 -21.21
CA VAL A 510 -4.17 -16.39 -22.48
C VAL A 510 -3.77 -17.50 -23.44
N VAL A 511 -4.66 -18.46 -23.66
CA VAL A 511 -4.36 -19.65 -24.47
C VAL A 511 -5.15 -19.66 -25.76
N ALA A 512 -4.62 -20.35 -26.77
CA ALA A 512 -5.36 -20.69 -27.98
C ALA A 512 -6.36 -21.80 -27.66
N GLU A 513 -7.63 -21.44 -27.53
CA GLU A 513 -8.74 -22.38 -27.36
C GLU A 513 -9.94 -21.86 -28.15
N THR A 514 -10.53 -22.72 -28.98
CA THR A 514 -11.70 -22.38 -29.78
C THR A 514 -12.96 -22.48 -28.96
N ASN A 515 -13.69 -21.37 -28.82
CA ASN A 515 -15.00 -21.33 -28.17
C ASN A 515 -16.00 -20.55 -29.04
N GLY A 516 -16.77 -21.28 -29.84
CA GLY A 516 -17.60 -20.68 -30.89
C GLY A 516 -16.74 -19.93 -31.90
N ALA A 517 -17.00 -18.63 -32.07
CA ALA A 517 -16.24 -17.75 -32.98
C ALA A 517 -14.96 -17.13 -32.35
N ASN A 518 -14.67 -17.44 -31.08
CA ASN A 518 -13.49 -16.96 -30.36
C ASN A 518 -12.37 -18.00 -30.43
N ASP A 519 -11.12 -17.55 -30.53
CA ASP A 519 -9.93 -18.42 -30.65
C ASP A 519 -8.91 -18.21 -29.53
N ARG A 520 -9.23 -17.37 -28.54
CA ARG A 520 -8.46 -17.16 -27.32
C ARG A 520 -9.35 -17.23 -26.09
N VAL A 521 -8.77 -17.65 -24.97
CA VAL A 521 -9.43 -17.59 -23.66
C VAL A 521 -8.46 -17.06 -22.61
N ILE A 522 -8.92 -16.14 -21.76
CA ILE A 522 -8.19 -15.67 -20.58
C ILE A 522 -8.74 -16.35 -19.33
N TYR A 523 -7.87 -16.96 -18.52
CA TYR A 523 -8.27 -17.68 -17.30
C TYR A 523 -7.94 -16.98 -15.98
N LYS A 524 -6.78 -16.34 -15.86
CA LYS A 524 -6.25 -15.91 -14.56
C LYS A 524 -6.66 -14.49 -14.15
N LEU A 525 -7.91 -14.12 -14.43
CA LEU A 525 -8.45 -12.86 -13.91
C LEU A 525 -8.84 -13.03 -12.43
N PRO A 526 -8.55 -12.05 -11.56
CA PRO A 526 -8.87 -12.13 -10.14
C PRO A 526 -10.35 -12.42 -9.94
N ARG A 527 -10.67 -13.46 -9.17
CA ARG A 527 -12.04 -13.87 -8.83
C ARG A 527 -12.96 -14.16 -10.02
N ILE A 528 -12.41 -14.53 -11.19
CA ILE A 528 -13.18 -14.85 -12.41
C ILE A 528 -14.30 -15.88 -12.15
N GLU A 529 -14.06 -16.84 -11.26
CA GLU A 529 -15.02 -17.87 -10.83
C GLU A 529 -16.30 -17.28 -10.21
N SER A 530 -16.16 -16.13 -9.57
CA SER A 530 -17.23 -15.41 -8.88
C SER A 530 -17.86 -14.33 -9.76
N PHE A 531 -17.47 -14.14 -11.02
CA PHE A 531 -18.07 -13.08 -11.84
C PHE A 531 -19.55 -13.38 -12.12
N ALA A 532 -20.40 -12.43 -11.78
CA ALA A 532 -21.81 -12.39 -12.16
C ALA A 532 -21.97 -11.68 -13.50
N GLU A 533 -21.32 -10.52 -13.67
CA GLU A 533 -21.42 -9.69 -14.88
C GLU A 533 -20.11 -8.93 -15.10
N ILE A 534 -19.64 -8.84 -16.34
CA ILE A 534 -18.51 -7.99 -16.73
C ILE A 534 -19.08 -6.66 -17.20
N LEU A 535 -18.76 -5.58 -16.48
CA LEU A 535 -19.23 -4.24 -16.76
C LEU A 535 -18.33 -3.53 -17.78
N GLU A 536 -17.01 -3.66 -17.60
CA GLU A 536 -16.02 -3.06 -18.50
C GLU A 536 -14.81 -3.97 -18.67
N PHE A 537 -14.32 -4.05 -19.90
CA PHE A 537 -13.07 -4.76 -20.22
C PHE A 537 -12.31 -3.97 -21.28
N ARG A 538 -11.10 -3.52 -20.95
CA ARG A 538 -10.29 -2.69 -21.85
C ARG A 538 -8.86 -3.18 -21.90
N LEU A 539 -8.28 -3.18 -23.10
CA LEU A 539 -6.89 -3.49 -23.35
C LEU A 539 -6.13 -2.20 -23.59
N ILE A 540 -5.04 -2.01 -22.85
CA ILE A 540 -4.13 -0.89 -23.02
C ILE A 540 -2.96 -1.40 -23.86
N GLN A 541 -2.85 -0.91 -25.09
CA GLN A 541 -1.85 -1.30 -26.07
C GLN A 541 -0.49 -0.69 -25.75
N ARG A 542 0.59 -1.33 -26.21
CA ARG A 542 1.96 -0.79 -26.09
C ARG A 542 2.10 0.60 -26.73
N SER A 543 1.32 0.90 -27.75
CA SER A 543 1.22 2.22 -28.39
C SER A 543 0.59 3.30 -27.50
N GLY A 544 0.01 2.95 -26.35
CA GLY A 544 -0.76 3.83 -25.49
C GLY A 544 -2.25 3.92 -25.85
N THR A 545 -2.69 3.29 -26.94
CA THR A 545 -4.11 3.22 -27.33
C THR A 545 -4.90 2.32 -26.38
N VAL A 546 -6.16 2.65 -26.10
CA VAL A 546 -7.07 1.83 -25.29
C VAL A 546 -8.18 1.26 -26.15
N THR A 547 -8.30 -0.06 -26.19
CA THR A 547 -9.34 -0.79 -26.91
C THR A 547 -10.34 -1.37 -25.92
N GLU A 548 -11.61 -1.01 -26.05
CA GLU A 548 -12.69 -1.61 -25.24
C GLU A 548 -13.28 -2.83 -25.96
N ILE A 549 -13.45 -3.93 -25.24
CA ILE A 549 -14.11 -5.14 -25.73
C ILE A 549 -15.43 -5.31 -24.97
N LYS A 550 -16.53 -5.35 -25.71
CA LYS A 550 -17.89 -5.37 -25.15
C LYS A 550 -18.52 -6.76 -25.25
N GLY A 551 -19.51 -7.01 -24.40
CA GLY A 551 -20.32 -8.24 -24.47
C GLY A 551 -19.62 -9.51 -23.99
N LEU A 552 -18.51 -9.37 -23.27
CA LEU A 552 -17.78 -10.49 -22.70
C LEU A 552 -18.57 -11.17 -21.59
N LYS A 553 -18.46 -12.50 -21.54
CA LYS A 553 -19.07 -13.33 -20.51
C LYS A 553 -18.06 -14.34 -20.01
N VAL A 554 -18.15 -14.66 -18.72
CA VAL A 554 -17.40 -15.79 -18.16
C VAL A 554 -18.11 -17.08 -18.55
N ILE A 555 -17.36 -17.99 -19.18
CA ILE A 555 -17.84 -19.30 -19.59
C ILE A 555 -17.11 -20.39 -18.82
N THR A 556 -17.73 -21.58 -18.71
CA THR A 556 -16.97 -22.80 -18.42
C THR A 556 -16.44 -23.34 -19.75
N THR A 557 -15.13 -23.48 -19.86
CA THR A 557 -14.46 -24.00 -21.06
C THR A 557 -14.50 -25.52 -21.15
N SER A 558 -14.03 -26.07 -22.27
CA SER A 558 -14.00 -27.52 -22.50
C SER A 558 -13.15 -28.28 -21.47
N THR A 559 -12.17 -27.58 -20.86
CA THR A 559 -11.29 -28.07 -19.80
C THR A 559 -11.87 -27.90 -18.38
N GLY A 560 -13.12 -27.44 -18.26
CA GLY A 560 -13.81 -27.24 -16.97
C GLY A 560 -13.45 -25.95 -16.23
N ARG A 561 -12.54 -25.13 -16.77
CA ARG A 561 -12.07 -23.88 -16.15
C ARG A 561 -12.96 -22.69 -16.52
N LYS A 562 -13.12 -21.70 -15.62
CA LYS A 562 -13.79 -20.44 -15.97
C LYS A 562 -12.85 -19.49 -16.69
N GLY A 563 -13.25 -19.04 -17.86
CA GLY A 563 -12.47 -18.13 -18.68
C GLY A 563 -13.35 -17.11 -19.41
N ILE A 564 -12.71 -16.08 -19.95
CA ILE A 564 -13.35 -15.11 -20.86
C ILE A 564 -12.85 -15.39 -22.27
N PRO A 565 -13.73 -15.77 -23.22
CA PRO A 565 -13.35 -16.04 -24.60
C PRO A 565 -13.23 -14.72 -25.38
N LEU A 566 -12.21 -14.62 -26.23
CA LEU A 566 -11.83 -13.45 -27.02
C LEU A 566 -11.36 -13.87 -28.41
N LYS A 567 -11.36 -12.93 -29.36
CA LYS A 567 -10.67 -13.12 -30.64
C LYS A 567 -9.25 -12.59 -30.57
N ALA A 568 -8.28 -13.33 -31.10
CA ALA A 568 -6.88 -12.91 -31.21
C ALA A 568 -6.74 -11.55 -31.91
N ALA A 569 -7.59 -11.28 -32.91
CA ALA A 569 -7.62 -10.01 -33.63
C ALA A 569 -8.03 -8.81 -32.76
N GLU A 570 -8.80 -9.02 -31.69
CA GLU A 570 -9.26 -7.96 -30.77
C GLU A 570 -8.21 -7.66 -29.67
N ILE A 571 -7.22 -8.55 -29.49
CA ILE A 571 -6.22 -8.43 -28.45
C ILE A 571 -5.15 -7.38 -28.79
N GLY A 572 -4.55 -7.45 -29.98
CA GLY A 572 -3.47 -6.56 -30.41
C GLY A 572 -2.11 -6.86 -29.75
N ASP A 573 -1.38 -5.82 -29.34
CA ASP A 573 -0.15 -5.86 -28.51
C ASP A 573 -0.37 -5.16 -27.15
N PRO A 574 -1.20 -5.74 -26.27
CA PRO A 574 -1.53 -5.15 -24.99
C PRO A 574 -0.36 -5.24 -24.00
N VAL A 575 -0.24 -4.21 -23.16
CA VAL A 575 0.68 -4.16 -22.01
C VAL A 575 -0.08 -4.22 -20.68
N LYS A 576 -1.38 -3.88 -20.67
CA LYS A 576 -2.26 -3.98 -19.50
C LYS A 576 -3.71 -4.29 -19.93
N VAL A 577 -4.49 -4.84 -19.01
CA VAL A 577 -5.95 -4.99 -19.11
C VAL A 577 -6.62 -4.29 -17.92
N TYR A 578 -7.62 -3.47 -18.19
CA TYR A 578 -8.55 -2.98 -17.19
C TYR A 578 -9.80 -3.85 -17.19
N ILE A 579 -10.24 -4.26 -16.01
CA ILE A 579 -11.46 -5.03 -15.85
C ILE A 579 -12.30 -4.50 -14.70
N LYS A 580 -13.60 -4.37 -14.98
CA LYS A 580 -14.65 -4.09 -14.02
C LYS A 580 -15.72 -5.17 -14.10
N ALA A 581 -15.99 -5.88 -13.02
CA ALA A 581 -16.97 -6.96 -12.98
C ALA A 581 -17.71 -7.00 -11.63
N LEU A 582 -19.00 -7.32 -11.65
CA LEU A 582 -19.77 -7.65 -10.46
C LEU A 582 -19.51 -9.10 -10.05
N LEU A 583 -19.45 -9.34 -8.75
CA LEU A 583 -19.25 -10.65 -8.18
C LEU A 583 -20.58 -11.19 -7.63
N LYS A 584 -20.73 -12.52 -7.71
CA LYS A 584 -21.87 -13.28 -7.20
C LYS A 584 -22.01 -13.19 -5.68
#